data_AF-A0A933D080-F1
#
_entry.id   AF-A0A933D080-F1
#
_cell.length_a   1.000
_cell.length_b   1.000
_cell.length_c   1.000
_cell.angle_alpha   90.00
_cell.angle_beta   90.00
_cell.angle_gamma   90.00
#
_symmetry.space_group_name_H-M   'P 1'
#
loop_
_entity.id
_entity.type
_entity.pdbx_description
1 polymer ?
#
loop_
_entity_poly.entity_id
_entity_poly.type
_entity_poly.pdbx_seq_one_letter_code
_entity_poly.pdbx_strand_id
1 'polypeptide(L)'
;MEPPNRSKLLFLLTAVMALTAVSACVPPTEVVRRPTLDEARLGQARIEGDLSLRPGEVRAEVVQIDPARRLMQVRTDDGRVRTITYDIDRTRVVYHGWEYSVGNLESGDLIAFLPPPRGSAYVDVIRVQEPVQARAGSAVARTPLPPPRAAVLEGTVERINYDLGAFEIRPRSGRNVTVTIPYNASAADIDNFRRLRTGDYVRLEGEFFNADSFQVLAFLSGPDRAARIR
;
A
#
# COMPACT_ATOMS: atom_id res chain seq x y z
N MET A 1 -26.87 -58.69 -56.29
CA MET A 1 -26.33 -59.55 -57.35
C MET A 1 -25.53 -58.64 -58.27
N GLU A 2 -24.29 -59.03 -58.57
CA GLU A 2 -23.30 -58.39 -59.44
C GLU A 2 -22.58 -57.08 -59.00
N PRO A 3 -21.23 -57.09 -58.97
CA PRO A 3 -20.35 -55.92 -59.08
C PRO A 3 -20.08 -55.60 -60.57
N PRO A 4 -19.43 -54.47 -60.92
CA PRO A 4 -18.00 -54.55 -61.27
C PRO A 4 -17.21 -53.27 -60.89
N ASN A 5 -15.98 -53.32 -60.37
CA ASN A 5 -14.70 -53.77 -60.94
C ASN A 5 -13.92 -52.65 -61.68
N ARG A 6 -12.77 -52.33 -61.06
CA ARG A 6 -11.43 -52.11 -61.65
C ARG A 6 -11.06 -50.83 -62.42
N SER A 7 -9.81 -50.45 -62.11
CA SER A 7 -8.75 -49.98 -63.02
C SER A 7 -8.67 -48.46 -63.19
N LYS A 8 -7.79 -47.80 -62.42
CA LYS A 8 -6.38 -47.47 -62.72
C LYS A 8 -6.20 -46.35 -63.75
N LEU A 9 -5.46 -45.34 -63.27
CA LEU A 9 -4.33 -44.66 -63.93
C LEU A 9 -4.55 -43.27 -64.56
N LEU A 10 -3.79 -42.32 -64.00
CA LEU A 10 -3.02 -41.22 -64.64
C LEU A 10 -3.77 -40.05 -65.30
N PHE A 11 -3.54 -38.83 -64.79
CA PHE A 11 -2.83 -37.70 -65.45
C PHE A 11 -3.07 -36.40 -64.64
N LEU A 12 -2.03 -35.93 -63.94
CA LEU A 12 -1.33 -34.65 -64.14
C LEU A 12 -1.96 -33.34 -63.58
N LEU A 13 -1.16 -32.71 -62.72
CA LEU A 13 -0.92 -31.26 -62.55
C LEU A 13 -2.12 -30.28 -62.45
N THR A 14 -2.24 -29.62 -61.30
CA THR A 14 -1.87 -28.19 -61.16
C THR A 14 -1.87 -27.76 -59.69
N ALA A 15 -0.79 -27.09 -59.31
CA ALA A 15 -0.58 -26.55 -57.97
C ALA A 15 -1.31 -25.22 -57.81
N VAL A 16 -2.06 -25.05 -56.71
CA VAL A 16 -2.40 -23.73 -56.17
C VAL A 16 -2.04 -23.73 -54.70
N MET A 17 -0.84 -23.22 -54.40
CA MET A 17 -0.41 -22.81 -53.07
C MET A 17 -1.23 -21.58 -52.67
N ALA A 18 -2.33 -21.78 -51.96
CA ALA A 18 -3.04 -20.69 -51.28
C ALA A 18 -2.32 -20.41 -49.95
N LEU A 19 -1.42 -19.42 -49.97
CA LEU A 19 -0.77 -18.91 -48.78
C LEU A 19 -1.77 -18.02 -48.01
N THR A 20 -2.59 -18.62 -47.16
CA THR A 20 -3.44 -17.86 -46.24
C THR A 20 -2.56 -17.26 -45.15
N ALA A 21 -2.26 -15.97 -45.27
CA ALA A 21 -1.69 -15.19 -44.18
C ALA A 21 -2.71 -15.16 -43.03
N VAL A 22 -2.52 -16.01 -42.02
CA VAL A 22 -3.26 -15.92 -40.78
C VAL A 22 -2.75 -14.66 -40.08
N SER A 23 -3.48 -13.56 -40.25
CA SER A 23 -3.37 -12.40 -39.38
C SER A 23 -3.72 -12.85 -37.97
N ALA A 24 -2.71 -13.20 -37.18
CA ALA A 24 -2.87 -13.43 -35.77
C ALA A 24 -3.21 -12.07 -35.13
N CYS A 25 -4.50 -11.78 -34.97
CA CYS A 25 -4.96 -10.85 -33.95
C CYS A 25 -4.59 -11.48 -32.60
N VAL A 26 -3.37 -11.23 -32.14
CA VAL A 26 -3.01 -11.42 -30.74
C VAL A 26 -3.72 -10.29 -30.00
N PRO A 27 -4.80 -10.54 -29.23
CA PRO A 27 -5.32 -9.51 -28.35
C PRO A 27 -4.16 -9.06 -27.45
N PRO A 28 -3.99 -7.76 -27.19
CA PRO A 28 -3.00 -7.32 -26.22
C PRO A 28 -3.28 -8.10 -24.94
N THR A 29 -2.24 -8.79 -24.45
CA THR A 29 -2.25 -9.42 -23.13
C THR A 29 -2.54 -8.30 -22.15
N GLU A 30 -3.80 -8.20 -21.74
CA GLU A 30 -4.23 -7.31 -20.67
C GLU A 30 -3.50 -7.81 -19.43
N VAL A 31 -2.37 -7.18 -19.13
CA VAL A 31 -1.65 -7.39 -17.88
C VAL A 31 -2.65 -7.01 -16.81
N VAL A 32 -3.27 -8.00 -16.17
CA VAL A 32 -4.21 -7.80 -15.07
C VAL A 32 -3.43 -7.05 -13.99
N ARG A 33 -3.57 -5.73 -13.99
CA ARG A 33 -2.93 -4.84 -13.03
C ARG A 33 -3.53 -5.18 -11.67
N ARG A 34 -2.69 -5.63 -10.73
CA ARG A 34 -3.13 -5.83 -9.35
C ARG A 34 -3.69 -4.48 -8.85
N PRO A 35 -4.98 -4.39 -8.50
CA PRO A 35 -5.55 -3.15 -8.01
C PRO A 35 -4.87 -2.79 -6.69
N THR A 36 -4.67 -1.52 -6.43
CA THR A 36 -4.29 -1.07 -5.07
C THR A 36 -5.41 -1.38 -4.09
N LEU A 37 -5.13 -1.31 -2.78
CA LEU A 37 -6.17 -1.50 -1.78
C LEU A 37 -7.28 -0.43 -1.95
N ASP A 38 -6.93 0.80 -2.32
CA ASP A 38 -7.83 1.88 -2.76
C ASP A 38 -8.67 1.55 -3.99
N GLU A 39 -8.05 1.02 -5.05
CA GLU A 39 -8.77 0.64 -6.26
C GLU A 39 -9.72 -0.53 -5.98
N ALA A 40 -9.33 -1.48 -5.12
CA ALA A 40 -10.19 -2.57 -4.66
C ALA A 40 -11.36 -2.07 -3.78
N ARG A 41 -11.12 -1.04 -2.95
CA ARG A 41 -12.13 -0.37 -2.11
C ARG A 41 -13.22 0.33 -2.93
N LEU A 42 -12.89 0.86 -4.12
CA LEU A 42 -13.82 1.60 -5.01
C LEU A 42 -14.79 0.70 -5.80
N GLY A 43 -14.85 -0.61 -5.50
CA GLY A 43 -15.96 -1.47 -5.94
C GLY A 43 -15.84 -2.03 -7.35
N GLN A 44 -14.64 -2.07 -7.95
CA GLN A 44 -14.41 -2.79 -9.20
C GLN A 44 -14.39 -4.33 -9.02
N ALA A 45 -14.46 -4.82 -7.77
CA ALA A 45 -14.70 -6.22 -7.45
C ALA A 45 -15.75 -6.33 -6.34
N ARG A 46 -16.96 -6.79 -6.67
CA ARG A 46 -17.95 -7.22 -5.66
C ARG A 46 -17.52 -8.58 -5.14
N ILE A 47 -16.91 -8.62 -3.97
CA ILE A 47 -16.60 -9.85 -3.24
C ILE A 47 -17.11 -9.65 -1.82
N GLU A 48 -17.94 -10.58 -1.32
CA GLU A 48 -18.40 -10.56 0.07
C GLU A 48 -17.18 -10.60 1.02
N GLY A 49 -17.10 -9.65 1.94
CA GLY A 49 -16.00 -9.57 2.89
C GLY A 49 -16.13 -10.64 3.96
N ASP A 50 -15.10 -11.47 4.13
CA ASP A 50 -14.97 -12.34 5.30
C ASP A 50 -14.65 -11.46 6.53
N LEU A 51 -15.69 -10.94 7.18
CA LEU A 51 -15.56 -10.12 8.39
C LEU A 51 -15.37 -10.98 9.66
N SER A 52 -15.45 -12.30 9.53
CA SER A 52 -15.36 -13.22 10.66
C SER A 52 -13.91 -13.35 11.14
N LEU A 53 -13.70 -13.49 12.46
CA LEU A 53 -12.38 -13.76 13.00
C LEU A 53 -12.06 -15.24 12.89
N ARG A 54 -10.84 -15.56 12.47
CA ARG A 54 -10.32 -16.93 12.49
C ARG A 54 -9.82 -17.28 13.90
N PRO A 55 -9.74 -18.57 14.26
CA PRO A 55 -9.22 -18.98 15.56
C PRO A 55 -7.85 -18.36 15.86
N GLY A 56 -7.76 -17.64 16.97
CA GLY A 56 -6.53 -16.97 17.42
C GLY A 56 -6.28 -15.59 16.81
N GLU A 57 -7.04 -15.16 15.80
CA GLU A 57 -6.95 -13.80 15.27
C GLU A 57 -7.43 -12.79 16.32
N VAL A 58 -6.74 -11.65 16.34
CA VAL A 58 -7.12 -10.48 17.12
C VAL A 58 -7.58 -9.41 16.16
N ARG A 59 -8.81 -8.89 16.39
CA ARG A 59 -9.31 -7.71 15.69
C ARG A 59 -8.69 -6.45 16.29
N ALA A 60 -8.29 -5.53 15.42
CA ALA A 60 -7.84 -4.22 15.82
C ALA A 60 -8.03 -3.18 14.72
N GLU A 61 -8.12 -1.93 15.10
CA GLU A 61 -8.03 -0.78 14.21
C GLU A 61 -6.56 -0.34 14.10
N VAL A 62 -6.07 -0.14 12.88
CA VAL A 62 -4.75 0.44 12.64
C VAL A 62 -4.79 1.89 13.15
N VAL A 63 -3.96 2.22 14.12
CA VAL A 63 -3.83 3.59 14.61
C VAL A 63 -2.78 4.31 13.78
N GLN A 64 -1.63 3.67 13.57
CA GLN A 64 -0.52 4.28 12.85
C GLN A 64 0.50 3.23 12.39
N ILE A 65 1.28 3.56 11.35
CA ILE A 65 2.34 2.73 10.78
C ILE A 65 3.63 3.55 10.75
N ASP A 66 4.71 2.99 11.28
CA ASP A 66 6.09 3.52 11.23
C ASP A 66 6.96 2.55 10.40
N PRO A 67 7.13 2.83 9.09
CA PRO A 67 7.97 2.04 8.19
C PRO A 67 9.45 2.07 8.51
N ALA A 68 9.94 3.15 9.11
CA ALA A 68 11.35 3.27 9.48
C ALA A 68 11.72 2.30 10.60
N ARG A 69 10.81 2.12 11.57
CA ARG A 69 11.00 1.19 12.69
C ARG A 69 10.35 -0.18 12.46
N ARG A 70 9.58 -0.33 11.38
CA ARG A 70 8.75 -1.50 11.05
C ARG A 70 7.78 -1.85 12.18
N LEU A 71 7.16 -0.80 12.72
CA LEU A 71 6.20 -0.88 13.81
C LEU A 71 4.83 -0.43 13.33
N MET A 72 3.80 -1.06 13.85
CA MET A 72 2.41 -0.65 13.67
C MET A 72 1.76 -0.56 15.04
N GLN A 73 1.11 0.57 15.31
CA GLN A 73 0.22 0.69 16.45
C GLN A 73 -1.19 0.32 16.03
N VAL A 74 -1.81 -0.53 16.84
CA VAL A 74 -3.17 -1.03 16.61
C VAL A 74 -3.96 -0.87 17.90
N ARG A 75 -5.24 -0.52 17.78
CA ARG A 75 -6.19 -0.45 18.89
C ARG A 75 -7.07 -1.68 18.84
N THR A 76 -6.92 -2.58 19.80
CA THR A 76 -7.74 -3.80 19.89
C THR A 76 -9.16 -3.47 20.34
N ASP A 77 -10.10 -4.40 20.14
CA ASP A 77 -11.51 -4.23 20.53
C ASP A 77 -11.71 -3.93 22.02
N ASP A 78 -10.77 -4.33 22.88
CA ASP A 78 -10.76 -3.98 24.32
C ASP A 78 -10.29 -2.54 24.61
N GLY A 79 -10.08 -1.73 23.56
CA GLY A 79 -9.65 -0.33 23.63
C GLY A 79 -8.16 -0.13 23.88
N ARG A 80 -7.38 -1.21 24.06
CA ARG A 80 -5.94 -1.10 24.34
C ARG A 80 -5.15 -0.82 23.06
N VAL A 81 -4.16 0.06 23.16
CA VAL A 81 -3.18 0.27 22.09
C VAL A 81 -2.05 -0.73 22.25
N ARG A 82 -1.75 -1.47 21.18
CA ARG A 82 -0.65 -2.43 21.10
C ARG A 82 0.28 -2.04 19.97
N THR A 83 1.57 -2.22 20.18
CA THR A 83 2.56 -2.12 19.10
C THR A 83 2.88 -3.51 18.60
N ILE A 84 2.70 -3.74 17.30
CA ILE A 84 3.08 -4.96 16.61
C ILE A 84 4.23 -4.65 15.66
N THR A 85 5.16 -5.58 15.56
CA THR A 85 6.30 -5.51 14.65
C THR A 85 5.91 -6.22 13.35
N TYR A 86 6.33 -5.67 12.22
CA TYR A 86 6.12 -6.31 10.92
C TYR A 86 7.43 -6.37 10.13
N ASP A 87 7.44 -7.19 9.11
CA ASP A 87 8.55 -7.32 8.18
C ASP A 87 8.08 -6.87 6.80
N ILE A 88 8.81 -5.96 6.15
CA ILE A 88 8.41 -5.35 4.87
C ILE A 88 8.28 -6.41 3.77
N ASP A 89 9.14 -7.43 3.78
CA ASP A 89 9.22 -8.42 2.71
C ASP A 89 8.38 -9.67 3.01
N ARG A 90 8.14 -9.96 4.29
CA ARG A 90 7.48 -11.20 4.73
C ARG A 90 6.06 -11.01 5.20
N THR A 91 5.73 -9.87 5.81
CA THR A 91 4.37 -9.62 6.30
C THR A 91 3.45 -9.34 5.12
N ARG A 92 2.38 -10.14 5.01
CA ARG A 92 1.41 -10.04 3.92
C ARG A 92 0.12 -9.43 4.42
N VAL A 93 -0.36 -8.42 3.69
CA VAL A 93 -1.69 -7.87 3.91
C VAL A 93 -2.65 -8.56 2.95
N VAL A 94 -3.78 -9.05 3.43
CA VAL A 94 -4.76 -9.77 2.60
C VAL A 94 -6.10 -9.06 2.67
N TYR A 95 -6.66 -8.73 1.51
CA TYR A 95 -8.00 -8.16 1.39
C TYR A 95 -8.72 -8.79 0.20
N HIS A 96 -9.91 -9.37 0.43
CA HIS A 96 -10.69 -10.10 -0.58
C HIS A 96 -9.87 -11.08 -1.44
N GLY A 97 -8.95 -11.82 -0.82
CA GLY A 97 -8.14 -12.83 -1.50
C GLY A 97 -6.92 -12.30 -2.26
N TRP A 98 -6.72 -10.98 -2.30
CA TRP A 98 -5.54 -10.35 -2.87
C TRP A 98 -4.50 -10.05 -1.80
N GLU A 99 -3.23 -10.31 -2.13
CA GLU A 99 -2.09 -9.94 -1.29
C GLU A 99 -1.61 -8.52 -1.61
N TYR A 100 -1.32 -7.77 -0.56
CA TYR A 100 -0.84 -6.39 -0.55
C TYR A 100 0.36 -6.28 0.40
N SER A 101 1.10 -5.19 0.27
CA SER A 101 2.17 -4.86 1.21
C SER A 101 1.59 -4.22 2.48
N VAL A 102 2.34 -4.25 3.59
CA VAL A 102 2.00 -3.47 4.81
C VAL A 102 1.84 -1.99 4.51
N GLY A 103 2.55 -1.49 3.49
CA GLY A 103 2.40 -0.12 3.05
C GLY A 103 1.01 0.22 2.51
N ASN A 104 0.21 -0.74 2.07
CA ASN A 104 -1.13 -0.43 1.58
C ASN A 104 -2.17 -0.20 2.70
N LEU A 105 -1.80 -0.43 3.96
CA LEU A 105 -2.68 -0.19 5.10
C LEU A 105 -2.73 1.30 5.47
N GLU A 106 -3.89 1.72 5.97
CA GLU A 106 -4.14 3.09 6.42
C GLU A 106 -4.50 3.14 7.89
N SER A 107 -4.23 4.30 8.51
CA SER A 107 -4.82 4.61 9.81
C SER A 107 -6.35 4.57 9.70
N GLY A 108 -6.98 3.92 10.66
CA GLY A 108 -8.40 3.64 10.69
C GLY A 108 -8.77 2.28 10.11
N ASP A 109 -7.93 1.59 9.33
CA ASP A 109 -8.26 0.26 8.76
C ASP A 109 -8.54 -0.76 9.86
N LEU A 110 -9.61 -1.54 9.73
CA LEU A 110 -10.00 -2.59 10.66
C LEU A 110 -9.38 -3.87 10.13
N ILE A 111 -8.49 -4.42 10.92
CA ILE A 111 -7.70 -5.58 10.57
C ILE A 111 -7.96 -6.72 11.56
N ALA A 112 -7.70 -7.92 11.09
CA ALA A 112 -7.51 -9.10 11.92
C ALA A 112 -6.11 -9.63 11.65
N PHE A 113 -5.37 -9.93 12.72
CA PHE A 113 -4.03 -10.48 12.60
C PHE A 113 -3.83 -11.58 13.62
N LEU A 114 -2.96 -12.53 13.29
CA LEU A 114 -2.49 -13.50 14.26
C LEU A 114 -1.31 -12.89 15.03
N PRO A 115 -1.33 -12.85 16.37
CA PRO A 115 -0.16 -12.47 17.14
C PRO A 115 1.05 -13.32 16.76
N PRO A 116 2.28 -12.77 16.78
CA PRO A 116 3.47 -13.54 16.43
C PRO A 116 3.58 -14.80 17.29
N PRO A 117 3.84 -15.98 16.70
CA PRO A 117 4.08 -17.20 17.47
C PRO A 117 5.32 -17.04 18.35
N ARG A 118 5.42 -17.86 19.42
CA ARG A 118 6.59 -17.83 20.31
C ARG A 118 7.86 -18.07 19.49
N GLY A 119 8.75 -17.08 19.46
CA GLY A 119 10.00 -17.11 18.69
C GLY A 119 10.01 -16.28 17.40
N SER A 120 8.85 -15.77 16.95
CA SER A 120 8.78 -14.72 15.92
C SER A 120 8.57 -13.35 16.56
N ALA A 121 9.30 -12.35 16.08
CA ALA A 121 9.05 -10.96 16.43
C ALA A 121 7.99 -10.31 15.53
N TYR A 122 7.77 -10.86 14.34
CA TYR A 122 6.98 -10.21 13.30
C TYR A 122 5.65 -10.93 13.09
N VAL A 123 4.62 -10.15 12.76
CA VAL A 123 3.34 -10.71 12.28
C VAL A 123 3.51 -11.18 10.84
N ASP A 124 2.99 -12.37 10.52
CA ASP A 124 3.13 -12.94 9.17
C ASP A 124 2.00 -12.48 8.24
N VAL A 125 0.76 -12.45 8.76
CA VAL A 125 -0.44 -12.14 7.97
C VAL A 125 -1.31 -11.13 8.71
N ILE A 126 -1.69 -10.08 7.99
CA ILE A 126 -2.66 -9.08 8.40
C ILE A 126 -3.81 -9.15 7.40
N ARG A 127 -5.03 -9.35 7.87
CA ARG A 127 -6.21 -9.45 7.01
C ARG A 127 -7.06 -8.22 7.21
N VAL A 128 -7.30 -7.46 6.15
CA VAL A 128 -8.18 -6.29 6.22
C VAL A 128 -9.61 -6.81 6.27
N GLN A 129 -10.31 -6.47 7.35
CA GLN A 129 -11.73 -6.77 7.48
C GLN A 129 -12.55 -5.63 6.87
N GLU A 130 -12.22 -4.40 7.26
CA GLU A 130 -12.95 -3.24 6.78
C GLU A 130 -11.98 -2.06 6.57
N PRO A 131 -11.85 -1.53 5.37
CA PRO A 131 -11.01 -0.37 5.13
C PRO A 131 -11.64 0.92 5.66
N VAL A 132 -10.81 1.88 6.07
CA VAL A 132 -11.28 3.18 6.60
C VAL A 132 -12.16 3.93 5.60
N GLN A 133 -11.82 3.86 4.31
CA GLN A 133 -12.55 4.53 3.24
C GLN A 133 -13.95 3.96 3.01
N ALA A 134 -14.17 2.67 3.24
CA ALA A 134 -15.50 2.07 3.18
C ALA A 134 -16.38 2.51 4.36
N ARG A 135 -15.77 2.75 5.54
CA ARG A 135 -16.47 3.26 6.73
C ARG A 135 -16.87 4.72 6.62
N ALA A 136 -16.09 5.55 5.93
CA ALA A 136 -16.44 6.93 5.68
C ALA A 136 -17.79 7.08 4.94
N GLY A 137 -18.21 6.05 4.18
CA GLY A 137 -19.52 5.97 3.52
C GLY A 137 -20.67 5.43 4.39
N SER A 138 -20.39 4.84 5.55
CA SER A 138 -21.38 4.29 6.50
C SER A 138 -21.23 4.93 7.88
N ALA A 139 -21.82 6.12 8.04
CA ALA A 139 -21.88 6.82 9.30
C ALA A 139 -22.80 6.11 10.31
N VAL A 140 -22.25 5.16 11.08
CA VAL A 140 -22.75 4.86 12.43
C VAL A 140 -21.83 5.60 13.40
N ALA A 141 -22.43 6.57 14.09
CA ALA A 141 -21.76 7.51 14.99
C ALA A 141 -20.97 6.79 16.10
N ARG A 142 -19.65 6.65 15.91
CA ARG A 142 -18.71 6.67 17.04
C ARG A 142 -18.38 8.13 17.28
N THR A 143 -18.53 8.58 18.53
CA THR A 143 -18.10 9.91 18.97
C THR A 143 -16.69 10.16 18.44
N PRO A 144 -16.48 11.15 17.54
CA PRO A 144 -15.15 11.42 17.03
C PRO A 144 -14.28 11.78 18.23
N LEU A 145 -13.20 11.02 18.45
CA LEU A 145 -12.08 11.58 19.18
C LEU A 145 -11.75 12.90 18.48
N PRO A 146 -11.52 14.02 19.20
CA PRO A 146 -11.13 15.26 18.55
C PRO A 146 -9.99 14.93 17.59
N PRO A 147 -10.07 15.32 16.30
CA PRO A 147 -8.98 15.05 15.38
C PRO A 147 -7.69 15.54 16.06
N PRO A 148 -6.62 14.71 16.09
CA PRO A 148 -5.34 15.19 16.58
C PRO A 148 -5.06 16.50 15.87
N ARG A 149 -4.78 17.56 16.65
CA ARG A 149 -4.52 18.86 16.02
C ARG A 149 -3.28 18.69 15.17
N ALA A 150 -3.44 18.82 13.86
CA ALA A 150 -2.34 18.77 12.93
C ALA A 150 -1.24 19.72 13.43
N ALA A 151 -0.07 19.16 13.68
CA ALA A 151 1.09 19.85 14.18
C ALA A 151 1.94 20.29 12.98
N VAL A 152 2.59 21.44 13.12
CA VAL A 152 3.54 21.93 12.15
C VAL A 152 4.94 21.58 12.61
N LEU A 153 5.69 20.93 11.74
CA LEU A 153 7.06 20.52 11.98
C LEU A 153 7.99 21.15 10.93
N GLU A 154 9.01 21.85 11.41
CA GLU A 154 9.95 22.61 10.60
C GLU A 154 11.38 22.22 10.94
N GLY A 155 12.23 22.12 9.91
CA GLY A 155 13.64 21.81 10.12
C GLY A 155 14.41 21.58 8.84
N THR A 156 15.69 21.25 9.02
CA THR A 156 16.59 20.89 7.93
C THR A 156 16.64 19.37 7.78
N VAL A 157 16.55 18.87 6.55
CA VAL A 157 16.65 17.45 6.24
C VAL A 157 18.09 16.99 6.46
N GLU A 158 18.28 16.00 7.34
CA GLU A 158 19.60 15.41 7.63
C GLU A 158 19.84 14.15 6.82
N ARG A 159 18.82 13.29 6.71
CA ARG A 159 18.94 11.97 6.07
C ARG A 159 17.65 11.61 5.35
N ILE A 160 17.77 10.91 4.23
CA ILE A 160 16.61 10.47 3.44
C ILE A 160 16.75 8.97 3.17
N ASN A 161 15.65 8.24 3.36
CA ASN A 161 15.51 6.85 2.98
C ASN A 161 14.30 6.71 2.05
N TYR A 162 14.58 6.69 0.75
CA TYR A 162 13.55 6.60 -0.28
C TYR A 162 12.82 5.25 -0.27
N ASP A 163 13.53 4.17 0.06
CA ASP A 163 12.98 2.82 0.08
C ASP A 163 11.92 2.66 1.18
N LEU A 164 12.11 3.37 2.30
CA LEU A 164 11.20 3.36 3.44
C LEU A 164 10.19 4.52 3.43
N GLY A 165 10.22 5.38 2.41
CA GLY A 165 9.37 6.58 2.37
C GLY A 165 9.57 7.48 3.58
N ALA A 166 10.80 7.57 4.09
CA ALA A 166 11.09 8.25 5.35
C ALA A 166 12.31 9.17 5.24
N PHE A 167 12.37 10.19 6.07
CA PHE A 167 13.52 11.09 6.17
C PHE A 167 13.65 11.63 7.59
N GLU A 168 14.86 12.04 7.97
CA GLU A 168 15.10 12.67 9.26
C GLU A 168 15.27 14.15 9.06
N ILE A 169 14.63 14.92 9.93
CA ILE A 169 14.83 16.35 10.02
C ILE A 169 15.48 16.69 11.35
N ARG A 170 16.24 17.78 11.36
CA ARG A 170 16.73 18.45 12.55
C ARG A 170 15.94 19.75 12.73
N PRO A 171 14.96 19.78 13.64
CA PRO A 171 14.25 20.99 14.00
C PRO A 171 15.16 21.94 14.79
N ARG A 172 14.72 23.19 14.98
CA ARG A 172 15.44 24.17 15.80
C ARG A 172 15.64 23.74 17.26
N SER A 173 14.80 22.83 17.75
CA SER A 173 14.94 22.22 19.08
C SER A 173 16.18 21.32 19.22
N GLY A 174 16.82 20.95 18.11
CA GLY A 174 18.10 20.22 18.08
C GLY A 174 17.99 18.69 18.19
N ARG A 175 16.79 18.13 18.42
CA ARG A 175 16.56 16.67 18.44
C ARG A 175 16.04 16.21 17.08
N ASN A 176 16.72 15.24 16.46
CA ASN A 176 16.30 14.72 15.16
C ASN A 176 14.93 14.02 15.28
N VAL A 177 14.07 14.28 14.30
CA VAL A 177 12.74 13.68 14.18
C VAL A 177 12.68 12.89 12.88
N THR A 178 12.29 11.62 12.96
CA THR A 178 12.01 10.78 11.80
C THR A 178 10.62 11.13 11.27
N VAL A 179 10.58 11.56 10.02
CA VAL A 179 9.36 11.85 9.26
C VAL A 179 9.05 10.69 8.33
N THR A 180 7.80 10.25 8.32
CA THR A 180 7.30 9.20 7.43
C THR A 180 6.26 9.77 6.48
N ILE A 181 6.40 9.42 5.20
CA ILE A 181 5.40 9.65 4.17
C ILE A 181 4.38 8.51 4.21
N PRO A 182 3.08 8.79 4.36
CA PRO A 182 2.07 7.76 4.25
C PRO A 182 2.07 7.20 2.82
N TYR A 183 1.83 5.91 2.66
CA TYR A 183 1.87 5.26 1.35
C TYR A 183 0.77 5.75 0.39
N ASN A 184 -0.33 6.29 0.92
CA ASN A 184 -1.40 6.95 0.17
C ASN A 184 -1.23 8.49 0.12
N ALA A 185 -0.01 8.99 0.33
CA ALA A 185 0.30 10.40 0.14
C ALA A 185 -0.11 10.86 -1.27
N SER A 186 -0.50 12.13 -1.38
CA SER A 186 -0.85 12.70 -2.68
C SER A 186 0.34 12.59 -3.65
N ALA A 187 0.08 12.52 -4.95
CA ALA A 187 1.14 12.52 -5.96
C ALA A 187 2.08 13.74 -5.80
N ALA A 188 1.54 14.88 -5.35
CA ALA A 188 2.32 16.08 -5.05
C ALA A 188 3.27 15.88 -3.86
N ASP A 189 2.81 15.27 -2.77
CA ASP A 189 3.64 15.00 -1.59
C ASP A 189 4.71 13.95 -1.87
N ILE A 190 4.38 12.93 -2.67
CA ILE A 190 5.35 11.92 -3.14
C ILE A 190 6.43 12.59 -3.99
N ASP A 191 6.05 13.47 -4.91
CA ASP A 191 7.00 14.21 -5.75
C ASP A 191 7.86 15.18 -4.92
N ASN A 192 7.28 15.84 -3.92
CA ASN A 192 8.02 16.67 -2.97
C ASN A 192 9.06 15.84 -2.22
N PHE A 193 8.67 14.69 -1.67
CA PHE A 193 9.57 13.76 -0.99
C PHE A 193 10.71 13.28 -1.90
N ARG A 194 10.42 12.89 -3.15
CA ARG A 194 11.42 12.46 -4.14
C ARG A 194 12.42 13.55 -4.51
N ARG A 195 12.01 14.81 -4.43
CA ARG A 195 12.86 15.98 -4.70
C ARG A 195 13.71 16.41 -3.51
N LEU A 196 13.39 15.97 -2.29
CA LEU A 196 14.16 16.30 -1.10
C LEU A 196 15.64 15.91 -1.25
N ARG A 197 16.51 16.72 -0.66
CA ARG A 197 17.93 16.50 -0.53
C ARG A 197 18.35 16.80 0.90
N THR A 198 19.43 16.17 1.34
CA THR A 198 20.07 16.54 2.60
C THR A 198 20.47 18.01 2.57
N GLY A 199 20.10 18.75 3.61
CA GLY A 199 20.30 20.20 3.72
C GLY A 199 19.09 21.05 3.33
N ASP A 200 18.05 20.46 2.73
CA ASP A 200 16.83 21.20 2.39
C ASP A 200 16.08 21.63 3.65
N TYR A 201 15.49 22.82 3.62
CA TYR A 201 14.56 23.25 4.67
C TYR A 201 13.14 22.86 4.28
N VAL A 202 12.41 22.27 5.22
CA VAL A 202 11.03 21.82 4.99
C VAL A 202 10.12 22.29 6.11
N ARG A 203 8.85 22.50 5.75
CA ARG A 203 7.75 22.77 6.67
C ARG A 203 6.63 21.80 6.36
N LEU A 204 6.24 21.05 7.36
CA LEU A 204 5.37 19.89 7.23
C LEU A 204 4.18 20.06 8.15
N GLU A 205 3.01 19.69 7.67
CA GLU A 205 1.83 19.49 8.48
C GLU A 205 1.62 17.99 8.69
N GLY A 206 1.28 17.58 9.91
CA GLY A 206 1.20 16.17 10.24
C GLY A 206 0.99 15.90 11.71
N GLU A 207 1.24 14.66 12.12
CA GLU A 207 0.98 14.20 13.48
C GLU A 207 2.22 13.56 14.12
N PHE A 208 2.50 13.94 15.36
CA PHE A 208 3.54 13.29 16.16
C PHE A 208 3.02 11.96 16.72
N PHE A 209 3.71 10.88 16.36
CA PHE A 209 3.52 9.56 16.95
C PHE A 209 4.16 9.46 18.35
N ASN A 210 5.32 10.09 18.48
CA ASN A 210 6.06 10.27 19.72
C ASN A 210 7.00 11.48 19.56
N ALA A 211 7.84 11.77 20.55
CA ALA A 211 8.73 12.92 20.52
C ALA A 211 9.75 12.92 19.35
N ASP A 212 9.96 11.77 18.70
CA ASP A 212 11.00 11.53 17.70
C ASP A 212 10.44 11.03 16.36
N SER A 213 9.13 10.83 16.23
CA SER A 213 8.48 10.29 15.02
C SER A 213 7.28 11.14 14.62
N PHE A 214 7.22 11.51 13.34
CA PHE A 214 6.19 12.39 12.77
C PHE A 214 5.67 11.80 11.44
N GLN A 215 4.35 11.74 11.26
CA GLN A 215 3.75 11.33 9.99
C GLN A 215 3.25 12.56 9.25
N VAL A 216 3.64 12.70 7.99
CA VAL A 216 3.22 13.80 7.13
C VAL A 216 1.78 13.62 6.69
N LEU A 217 0.99 14.70 6.81
CA LEU A 217 -0.29 14.89 6.13
C LEU A 217 -0.14 15.74 4.87
N ALA A 218 0.71 16.79 4.92
CA ALA A 218 0.99 17.64 3.77
C ALA A 218 2.36 18.32 3.86
N PHE A 219 2.99 18.58 2.70
CA PHE A 219 4.11 19.51 2.60
C PHE A 219 3.60 20.95 2.47
N LEU A 220 3.82 21.77 3.52
CA LEU A 220 3.45 23.19 3.51
C LEU A 220 4.45 24.06 2.74
N SER A 221 5.71 23.64 2.68
CA SER A 221 6.72 24.20 1.78
C SER A 221 7.59 23.08 1.24
N GLY A 222 7.78 23.07 -0.09
CA GLY A 222 8.72 22.16 -0.76
C GLY A 222 10.18 22.47 -0.41
N PRO A 223 11.13 21.66 -0.90
CA PRO A 223 12.56 21.87 -0.67
C PRO A 223 12.97 23.25 -1.19
N ASP A 224 13.03 24.22 -0.28
CA ASP A 224 13.53 25.54 -0.58
C ASP A 224 15.00 25.58 -0.18
N ARG A 225 15.83 26.15 -1.07
CA ARG A 225 17.24 26.33 -0.78
C ARG A 225 17.34 27.40 0.30
N ALA A 226 17.43 26.98 1.55
CA ALA A 226 17.86 27.87 2.61
C ALA A 226 19.19 28.49 2.16
N ALA A 227 19.12 29.77 1.84
CA ALA A 227 20.24 30.56 1.39
C ALA A 227 21.37 30.40 2.39
N ARG A 228 22.53 29.93 1.91
CA ARG A 228 23.80 30.18 2.59
C ARG A 228 23.94 31.69 2.74
N ILE A 229 23.65 32.19 3.93
CA ILE A 229 24.15 33.49 4.37
C ILE A 229 25.15 33.21 5.48
N ARG A 230 26.41 33.41 5.08
CA ARG A 230 27.68 33.46 5.83
C ARG A 230 28.24 32.15 6.35
#